data_AF-T2BP92-F1
#
_entry.id   AF-T2BP92-F1
#
_cell.length_a   1.000
_cell.length_b   1.000
_cell.length_c   1.000
_cell.angle_alpha   90.00
_cell.angle_beta   90.00
_cell.angle_gamma   90.00
#
_symmetry.space_group_name_H-M   'P 1'
#
loop_
_entity.id
_entity.type
_entity.pdbx_description
1 polymer ?
#
loop_
_entity_poly.entity_id
_entity_poly.type
_entity_poly.pdbx_seq_one_letter_code
_entity_poly.pdbx_strand_id
1 'polypeptide(L)'
;MSGPEIVSSEVFPLKPHNSPAAKVPGLIFCSGQIGNGEIEAATLESLTKLKALLELGGSSLEQIVKINIFMKDINQFNEHLLTN
;
A
#
# COMPACT_ATOMS: atom_id res chain seq x y z
N MET A 1 -1.20 -20.53 19.17
CA MET A 1 -1.12 -19.15 18.63
C MET A 1 -2.16 -19.04 17.54
N SER A 2 -3.02 -18.01 17.56
CA SER A 2 -3.94 -17.74 16.46
C SER A 2 -3.14 -17.31 15.23
N GLY A 3 -3.55 -17.74 14.04
CA GLY A 3 -2.94 -17.31 12.77
C GLY A 3 -3.14 -15.82 12.51
N PRO A 4 -2.58 -15.30 11.40
CA PRO A 4 -2.80 -13.92 10.99
C PRO A 4 -4.28 -13.66 10.69
N GLU A 5 -4.75 -12.46 11.04
CA GLU A 5 -6.07 -11.95 10.66
C GLU A 5 -5.97 -11.36 9.25
N ILE A 6 -6.80 -11.84 8.31
CA ILE A 6 -6.79 -11.34 6.94
C ILE A 6 -7.69 -10.12 6.82
N VAL A 7 -7.14 -9.03 6.31
CA VAL A 7 -7.85 -7.78 6.03
C VAL A 7 -8.23 -7.78 4.55
N SER A 8 -9.53 -7.79 4.27
CA SER A 8 -10.09 -7.80 2.90
C SER A 8 -11.49 -7.17 2.86
N SER A 9 -11.91 -6.75 1.67
CA SER A 9 -13.24 -6.19 1.40
C SER A 9 -13.63 -6.40 -0.06
N GLU A 10 -14.79 -5.90 -0.49
CA GLU A 10 -15.18 -5.93 -1.92
C GLU A 10 -14.19 -5.13 -2.79
N VAL A 11 -13.70 -4.00 -2.29
CA VAL A 11 -12.70 -3.15 -2.98
C VAL A 11 -11.30 -3.75 -2.90
N PHE A 12 -11.01 -4.52 -1.85
CA PHE A 12 -9.76 -5.22 -1.64
C PHE A 12 -10.01 -6.74 -1.55
N PRO A 13 -10.31 -7.42 -2.68
CA PRO A 13 -10.70 -8.82 -2.66
C PRO A 13 -9.50 -9.74 -2.41
N LEU A 14 -9.77 -10.89 -1.81
CA LEU A 14 -8.82 -12.00 -1.75
C LEU A 14 -8.53 -12.54 -3.15
N LYS A 15 -7.25 -12.82 -3.42
CA LYS A 15 -6.79 -13.47 -4.64
C LYS A 15 -6.19 -14.85 -4.29
N PRO A 16 -6.17 -15.82 -5.22
CA PRO A 16 -5.67 -17.17 -4.92
C PRO A 16 -4.25 -17.24 -4.34
N HIS A 17 -3.40 -16.28 -4.71
CA HIS A 17 -1.99 -16.21 -4.31
C HIS A 17 -1.67 -14.96 -3.46
N ASN A 18 -2.67 -14.18 -3.06
CA ASN A 18 -2.44 -12.90 -2.40
C ASN A 18 -3.63 -12.45 -1.53
N SER A 19 -3.36 -12.07 -0.28
CA SER A 19 -4.28 -11.31 0.56
C SER A 19 -3.95 -9.81 0.48
N PRO A 20 -4.93 -8.90 0.49
CA PRO A 20 -4.65 -7.46 0.47
C PRO A 20 -3.80 -7.01 1.65
N ALA A 21 -4.14 -7.45 2.86
CA ALA A 21 -3.29 -7.29 4.03
C ALA A 21 -3.51 -8.42 5.03
N ALA A 22 -2.50 -8.63 5.89
CA ALA A 22 -2.53 -9.57 6.99
C ALA A 22 -2.07 -8.87 8.27
N LYS A 23 -2.84 -9.02 9.34
CA LYS A 23 -2.61 -8.42 10.65
C LYS A 23 -2.13 -9.48 11.62
N VAL A 24 -1.09 -9.12 12.36
CA VAL A 24 -0.54 -9.90 13.48
C VAL A 24 -0.38 -8.94 14.67
N PRO A 25 -0.12 -9.43 15.90
CA PRO A 25 0.06 -8.55 17.05
C PRO A 25 1.10 -7.45 16.77
N GLY A 26 0.65 -6.19 16.79
CA GLY A 26 1.48 -5.00 16.62
C GLY A 26 1.83 -4.60 15.18
N LEU A 27 1.50 -5.41 14.16
CA LEU A 27 1.89 -5.12 12.77
C LEU A 27 0.78 -5.46 11.78
N ILE A 28 0.72 -4.67 10.71
CA ILE A 28 -0.09 -4.93 9.52
C ILE A 28 0.83 -5.00 8.31
N PHE A 29 0.81 -6.14 7.63
CA PHE A 29 1.53 -6.33 6.38
C PHE A 29 0.58 -6.09 5.21
N CYS A 30 0.79 -4.99 4.50
CA CYS A 30 0.03 -4.67 3.30
C CYS A 30 0.74 -5.20 2.06
N SER A 31 -0.02 -5.84 1.19
CA SER A 31 0.42 -6.16 -0.17
C SER A 31 0.48 -4.92 -1.04
N GLY A 32 1.22 -5.00 -2.14
CA GLY A 32 1.44 -3.87 -3.05
C GLY A 32 0.15 -3.27 -3.59
N GLN A 33 0.03 -1.95 -3.52
CA GLN A 33 -1.04 -1.18 -4.12
C GLN A 33 -0.53 -0.53 -5.40
N ILE A 34 -1.25 -0.73 -6.49
CA ILE A 34 -0.85 -0.31 -7.84
C ILE A 34 -1.80 0.80 -8.30
N GLY A 35 -1.22 1.91 -8.75
CA GLY A 35 -1.89 2.97 -9.48
C GLY A 35 -1.62 2.88 -10.97
N ASN A 36 -2.42 3.59 -11.76
CA ASN A 36 -2.40 3.56 -13.20
C ASN A 36 -2.14 4.95 -13.79
N GLY A 37 -1.63 4.99 -15.02
CA GLY A 37 -1.36 6.25 -15.75
C GLY A 37 0.04 6.80 -15.51
N GLU A 38 0.15 8.13 -15.62
CA GLU A 38 1.40 8.87 -15.42
C GLU A 38 1.89 8.76 -13.97
N ILE A 39 3.21 8.94 -13.77
CA ILE A 39 3.87 8.59 -12.51
C ILE A 39 3.27 9.30 -11.29
N GLU A 40 2.90 10.57 -11.40
CA GLU A 40 2.26 11.34 -10.32
C GLU A 40 0.87 10.79 -9.96
N ALA A 41 0.02 10.58 -10.97
CA ALA A 41 -1.33 10.06 -10.80
C ALA A 41 -1.31 8.63 -10.24
N ALA A 42 -0.43 7.78 -10.78
CA ALA A 42 -0.22 6.43 -10.30
C ALA A 42 0.32 6.40 -8.86
N THR A 43 1.21 7.32 -8.49
CA THR A 43 1.72 7.44 -7.13
C THR A 43 0.60 7.85 -6.16
N LEU A 44 -0.17 8.88 -6.50
CA LEU A 44 -1.30 9.34 -5.68
C LEU A 44 -2.36 8.24 -5.50
N GLU A 45 -2.71 7.54 -6.58
CA GLU A 45 -3.66 6.42 -6.54
C GLU A 45 -3.14 5.28 -5.65
N SER A 46 -1.87 4.91 -5.79
CA SER A 46 -1.23 3.85 -4.98
C SER A 46 -1.26 4.18 -3.49
N LEU A 47 -0.89 5.41 -3.13
CA LEU A 47 -0.88 5.88 -1.74
C LEU A 47 -2.30 6.00 -1.17
N THR A 48 -3.28 6.43 -1.99
CA THR A 48 -4.69 6.52 -1.59
C THR A 48 -5.27 5.12 -1.30
N LYS A 49 -4.98 4.13 -2.15
CA LYS A 49 -5.35 2.74 -1.92
C LYS A 49 -4.70 2.18 -0.66
N LEU A 50 -3.41 2.47 -0.44
CA LEU A 50 -2.68 2.04 0.76
C LEU A 50 -3.30 2.63 2.03
N LYS A 51 -3.67 3.92 2.02
CA LYS A 51 -4.38 4.58 3.12
C LYS A 51 -5.68 3.85 3.45
N ALA A 52 -6.54 3.64 2.46
CA ALA A 52 -7.83 2.98 2.66
C ALA A 52 -7.68 1.55 3.19
N LEU A 53 -6.66 0.81 2.73
CA LEU A 53 -6.37 -0.54 3.22
C LEU A 53 -5.84 -0.55 4.66
N LEU A 54 -5.01 0.42 5.05
CA LEU A 54 -4.54 0.58 6.43
C LEU A 54 -5.70 0.93 7.37
N GLU A 55 -6.57 1.85 6.96
CA GLU A 55 -7.78 2.22 7.70
C GLU A 55 -8.71 1.02 7.90
N LEU A 56 -8.88 0.18 6.85
CA LEU A 56 -9.63 -1.08 6.95
C LEU A 56 -9.03 -2.06 7.97
N GLY A 57 -7.70 -2.07 8.14
CA GLY A 57 -7.00 -2.86 9.15
C GLY A 57 -6.97 -2.24 10.56
N GLY A 58 -7.52 -1.03 10.73
CA GLY A 58 -7.52 -0.28 11.98
C GLY A 58 -6.23 0.49 12.25
N SER A 59 -5.54 0.96 11.21
CA SER A 59 -4.31 1.76 11.27
C SER A 59 -4.43 3.02 10.39
N SER A 60 -3.31 3.70 10.12
CA SER A 60 -3.26 4.92 9.30
C SER A 60 -1.88 5.12 8.67
N LEU A 61 -1.76 6.10 7.75
CA LEU A 61 -0.47 6.40 7.09
C LEU A 61 0.61 6.85 8.09
N GLU A 62 0.21 7.54 9.17
CA GLU A 62 1.11 8.06 10.21
C GLU A 62 1.76 6.96 11.05
N GLN A 63 1.25 5.73 10.97
CA GLN A 63 1.79 4.55 11.65
C GLN A 63 2.70 3.71 10.75
N ILE A 64 2.91 4.11 9.49
CA ILE A 64 3.83 3.41 8.59
C ILE A 64 5.26 3.57 9.09
N VAL A 65 5.91 2.45 9.38
CA VAL A 65 7.33 2.39 9.76
C VAL A 65 8.26 2.08 8.59
N LYS A 66 7.73 1.52 7.49
CA LYS A 66 8.48 1.17 6.28
C LYS A 66 7.55 1.10 5.07
N ILE A 67 7.99 1.66 3.95
CA ILE A 67 7.37 1.49 2.63
C ILE A 67 8.40 0.97 1.63
N ASN A 68 7.99 0.09 0.73
CA ASN A 68 8.79 -0.31 -0.43
C ASN A 68 8.09 0.22 -1.68
N ILE A 69 8.79 1.02 -2.48
CA ILE A 69 8.27 1.62 -3.71
C ILE A 69 8.99 0.95 -4.89
N PHE A 70 8.21 0.40 -5.82
CA PHE A 70 8.73 -0.20 -7.05
C PHE A 70 8.32 0.69 -8.23
N MET A 71 9.30 1.16 -8.97
CA MET A 71 9.11 2.04 -10.13
C MET A 71 9.67 1.35 -11.37
N LYS A 72 9.05 1.61 -12.52
CA LYS A 72 9.54 1.12 -13.81
C LYS A 72 10.85 1.80 -14.21
N ASP A 73 10.94 3.10 -13.99
CA ASP A 73 12.14 3.90 -14.21
C ASP A 73 12.42 4.72 -12.95
N ILE A 74 13.57 4.48 -12.31
CA ILE A 74 13.98 5.18 -11.10
C ILE A 74 14.37 6.63 -11.37
N ASN A 75 14.70 6.99 -12.62
CA ASN A 75 15.06 8.36 -12.96
C ASN A 75 13.88 9.34 -12.75
N GLN A 76 12.64 8.85 -12.84
CA GLN A 76 11.43 9.64 -12.58
C GLN A 76 11.27 10.03 -11.10
N PHE A 77 12.03 9.42 -10.18
CA PHE A 77 11.98 9.77 -8.75
C PHE A 77 12.53 11.18 -8.48
N ASN A 78 13.56 11.60 -9.24
CA ASN A 78 14.25 12.87 -9.01
C ASN A 78 13.64 14.05 -9.76
N GLU A 79 12.73 13.79 -10.71
CA GLU A 79 12.19 14.82 -11.60
C GLU A 79 11.32 15.85 -10.86
N HIS A 80 10.86 15.54 -9.64
CA HIS A 80 10.01 16.42 -8.81
C HIS A 80 10.56 16.73 -7.41
N LEU A 81 11.73 16.20 -7.04
CA LEU A 81 12.37 16.50 -5.74
C LEU A 81 13.20 17.80 -5.76
N LEU A 82 13.26 18.49 -6.90
CA LEU A 82 14.05 19.72 -7.10
C LEU A 82 13.20 21.00 -7.15
N THR A 83 11.88 20.92 -6.96
CA THR A 83 10.96 22.05 -7.16
C THR A 83 10.20 22.53 -5.93
N ASN A 84 10.57 22.06 -4.73
CA ASN A 84 10.06 22.59 -3.46
C ASN A 84 11.17 23.20 -2.61
#